data_AF-A0A7R9PBK7-F1
#
_entry.id   AF-A0A7R9PBK7-F1
#
_cell.length_a   1.000
_cell.length_b   1.000
_cell.length_c   1.000
_cell.angle_alpha   90.00
_cell.angle_beta   90.00
_cell.angle_gamma   90.00
#
_symmetry.space_group_name_H-M   'P 1'
#
loop_
_entity.id
_entity.type
_entity.pdbx_description
1 polymer ?
#
loop_
_entity_poly.entity_id
_entity_poly.type
_entity_poly.pdbx_seq_one_letter_code
_entity_poly.pdbx_strand_id
1 'polypeptide(L)'
;MELLSSLEKKYCDPGPAFDCVIFHDGICWRACLDTSECGDLTRCKLLGEYSVTHEYAAISTVDQFNYSINVHNDGNTLEVVGMCSSHGTHVASIAAAYFEDSPEKNGIAPGAQIVSFTIGDNRLNSMETGTSLVRAMIQVMQRQNDPETRIHIINMSYGEHAHFSSSGRIGELMAEVIDKHGLIWVASAGNNGPALCTIGTPPDICTNNVIGGAITSVPNFTLRNSQLMNGTSMSAPHVSGAVALLLSGLHKENIPYSPYSIKRAMENTAQYSPAEVFSSGHGLLQVRII
;
A
#
# COMPACT_ATOMS: atom_id res chain seq x y z
N MET A 1 -35.50 -6.82 -33.01
CA MET A 1 -35.33 -5.69 -32.06
C MET A 1 -35.50 -6.17 -30.62
N GLU A 2 -36.65 -6.75 -30.23
CA GLU A 2 -36.87 -7.20 -28.84
C GLU A 2 -35.87 -8.25 -28.30
N LEU A 3 -35.44 -9.21 -29.13
CA LEU A 3 -34.45 -10.20 -28.71
C LEU A 3 -33.10 -9.56 -28.37
N LEU A 4 -32.62 -8.62 -29.19
CA LEU A 4 -31.37 -7.90 -28.94
C LEU A 4 -31.47 -7.06 -27.67
N SER A 5 -32.58 -6.33 -27.47
CA SER A 5 -32.81 -5.57 -26.25
C SER A 5 -32.95 -6.45 -25.01
N SER A 6 -33.48 -7.67 -25.14
CA SER A 6 -33.51 -8.64 -24.04
C SER A 6 -32.13 -9.24 -23.75
N LEU A 7 -31.29 -9.43 -24.76
CA LEU A 7 -29.92 -9.93 -24.57
C LEU A 7 -29.05 -8.87 -23.92
N GLU A 8 -29.14 -7.61 -24.37
CA GLU A 8 -28.43 -6.48 -23.78
C GLU A 8 -28.78 -6.27 -22.31
N LYS A 9 -30.08 -6.32 -21.95
CA LYS A 9 -30.53 -6.20 -20.54
C LYS A 9 -30.07 -7.36 -19.65
N LYS A 10 -29.78 -8.53 -20.22
CA LYS A 10 -29.34 -9.73 -19.49
C LYS A 10 -27.84 -9.96 -19.58
N TYR A 11 -27.14 -9.19 -20.41
CA TYR A 11 -25.71 -9.34 -20.60
C TYR A 11 -25.00 -8.83 -19.34
N CYS A 12 -24.25 -9.72 -18.72
CA CYS A 12 -23.30 -9.41 -17.66
C CYS A 12 -21.95 -9.85 -18.19
N ASP A 13 -21.02 -8.90 -18.33
CA ASP A 13 -19.67 -9.19 -18.78
C ASP A 13 -18.87 -9.78 -17.60
N PRO A 14 -18.49 -11.08 -17.64
CA PRO A 14 -17.66 -11.67 -16.59
C PRO A 14 -16.20 -11.20 -16.67
N GLY A 15 -15.82 -10.44 -17.69
CA GLY A 15 -14.44 -10.10 -18.00
C GLY A 15 -13.71 -11.21 -18.75
N PRO A 16 -12.47 -10.95 -19.21
CA PRO A 16 -11.69 -11.92 -19.96
C PRO A 16 -11.23 -13.08 -19.07
N ALA A 17 -11.34 -14.30 -19.60
CA ALA A 17 -10.78 -15.51 -18.98
C ALA A 17 -9.64 -16.02 -19.87
N PHE A 18 -8.43 -16.08 -19.31
CA PHE A 18 -7.24 -16.53 -20.03
C PHE A 18 -6.77 -17.89 -19.51
N ASP A 19 -6.29 -18.73 -20.41
CA ASP A 19 -5.59 -19.95 -20.04
C ASP A 19 -4.22 -19.61 -19.45
N CYS A 20 -3.87 -20.29 -18.35
CA CYS A 20 -2.61 -20.07 -17.65
C CYS A 20 -1.82 -21.39 -17.59
N VAL A 21 -0.56 -21.34 -18.01
CA VAL A 21 0.37 -22.47 -17.89
C VAL A 21 1.48 -22.11 -16.92
N ILE A 22 1.76 -23.00 -15.96
CA ILE A 22 2.77 -22.83 -14.93
C ILE A 22 3.70 -24.03 -14.98
N PHE A 23 5.01 -23.79 -14.92
CA PHE A 23 6.01 -24.86 -14.84
C PHE A 23 7.28 -24.34 -14.17
N HIS A 24 8.09 -25.25 -13.65
CA HIS A 24 9.40 -24.92 -13.08
C HIS A 24 10.49 -25.15 -14.14
N ASP A 25 11.29 -24.14 -14.46
CA ASP A 25 12.31 -24.21 -15.51
C ASP A 25 13.67 -24.80 -15.04
N GLY A 26 13.75 -25.15 -13.75
CA GLY A 26 14.95 -25.64 -13.08
C GLY A 26 15.67 -24.55 -12.27
N ILE A 27 15.31 -23.29 -12.47
CA ILE A 27 15.85 -22.13 -11.76
C ILE A 27 14.74 -21.45 -10.94
N CYS A 28 13.60 -21.15 -11.56
CA CYS A 28 12.44 -20.56 -10.89
C CYS A 28 11.12 -21.04 -11.50
N TRP A 29 10.01 -20.72 -10.84
CA TRP A 29 8.70 -20.92 -11.45
C TRP A 29 8.46 -19.89 -12.55
N ARG A 30 7.92 -20.38 -13.67
CA ARG A 30 7.50 -19.59 -14.81
C ARG A 30 5.99 -19.74 -15.00
N ALA A 31 5.33 -18.66 -15.38
CA ALA A 31 3.95 -18.72 -15.84
C ALA A 31 3.76 -17.94 -17.15
N CYS A 32 2.85 -18.44 -17.97
CA CYS A 32 2.43 -17.83 -19.21
C CYS A 32 0.91 -17.69 -19.18
N LEU A 33 0.41 -16.47 -19.34
CA LEU A 33 -1.00 -16.18 -19.58
C LEU A 33 -1.22 -16.13 -21.09
N ASP A 34 -2.22 -16.85 -21.60
CA ASP A 34 -2.56 -16.84 -23.02
C ASP A 34 -3.26 -15.54 -23.43
N THR A 35 -2.48 -14.47 -23.58
CA THR A 35 -2.98 -13.18 -24.10
C THR A 35 -3.18 -13.19 -25.62
N SER A 36 -2.93 -14.31 -26.30
CA SER A 36 -3.14 -14.43 -27.75
C SER A 36 -4.60 -14.69 -28.11
N GLU A 37 -5.41 -15.14 -27.15
CA GLU A 37 -6.82 -15.56 -27.30
C GLU A 37 -7.03 -16.67 -28.35
N CYS A 38 -5.95 -17.30 -28.82
CA CYS A 38 -5.97 -18.31 -29.87
C CYS A 38 -5.19 -19.58 -29.51
N GLY A 39 -4.73 -19.72 -28.27
CA GLY A 39 -3.96 -20.88 -27.80
C GLY A 39 -2.48 -20.85 -28.21
N ASP A 40 -1.99 -19.77 -28.82
CA ASP A 40 -0.60 -19.63 -29.24
C ASP A 40 0.25 -18.98 -28.15
N LEU A 41 0.73 -19.81 -27.22
CA LEU A 41 1.59 -19.38 -26.12
C LEU A 41 2.93 -18.81 -26.58
N THR A 42 3.38 -19.07 -27.82
CA THR A 42 4.67 -18.55 -28.32
C THR A 42 4.67 -17.04 -28.51
N ARG A 43 3.48 -16.45 -28.64
CA ARG A 43 3.27 -15.00 -28.77
C ARG A 43 3.07 -14.31 -27.42
N CYS A 44 2.92 -15.09 -26.36
CA CYS A 44 2.63 -14.60 -25.02
C CYS A 44 3.92 -14.33 -24.23
N LYS A 45 3.82 -13.52 -23.18
CA LYS A 45 4.96 -13.22 -22.31
C LYS A 45 5.10 -14.32 -21.26
N LEU A 46 6.27 -14.95 -21.24
CA LEU A 46 6.67 -15.85 -20.19
C LEU A 46 7.28 -15.04 -19.05
N LEU A 47 6.63 -15.01 -17.90
CA LEU A 47 7.11 -14.32 -16.71
C LEU A 47 7.66 -15.33 -15.71
N GLY A 48 8.73 -14.95 -15.00
CA GLY A 48 9.14 -15.62 -13.77
C GLY A 48 8.52 -14.98 -12.53
N GLU A 49 8.69 -15.65 -11.38
CA GLU A 49 8.29 -15.09 -10.09
C GLU A 49 8.88 -13.70 -9.87
N TYR A 50 8.02 -12.75 -9.49
CA TYR A 50 8.42 -11.34 -9.37
C TYR A 50 9.45 -11.12 -8.27
N SER A 51 9.42 -11.95 -7.22
CA SER A 51 10.40 -11.94 -6.13
C SER A 51 11.83 -12.27 -6.58
N VAL A 52 11.98 -12.99 -7.69
CA VAL A 52 13.28 -13.45 -8.21
C VAL A 52 13.69 -12.67 -9.45
N THR A 53 12.76 -12.47 -10.38
CA THR A 53 13.06 -11.94 -11.72
C THR A 53 12.72 -10.46 -11.88
N HIS A 54 11.83 -9.92 -11.04
CA HIS A 54 11.25 -8.59 -11.19
C HIS A 54 10.60 -8.32 -12.56
N GLU A 55 10.23 -9.40 -13.27
CA GLU A 55 9.58 -9.32 -14.59
C GLU A 55 8.10 -8.95 -14.45
N TYR A 56 7.60 -8.11 -15.36
CA TYR A 56 6.19 -7.76 -15.49
C TYR A 56 5.83 -7.60 -16.97
N ALA A 57 4.54 -7.70 -17.28
CA ALA A 57 4.03 -7.50 -18.64
C ALA A 57 2.68 -6.77 -18.63
N ALA A 58 2.33 -6.16 -19.76
CA ALA A 58 0.97 -5.68 -20.00
C ALA A 58 0.12 -6.79 -20.60
N ILE A 59 -1.14 -6.93 -20.17
CA ILE A 59 -2.11 -7.85 -20.81
C ILE A 59 -2.37 -7.39 -22.24
N SER A 60 -2.62 -6.09 -22.41
CA SER A 60 -2.91 -5.44 -23.68
C SER A 60 -2.25 -4.07 -23.70
N THR A 61 -1.72 -3.68 -24.86
CA THR A 61 -1.12 -2.34 -25.06
C THR A 61 -2.17 -1.23 -25.02
N VAL A 62 -3.44 -1.57 -25.25
CA VAL A 62 -4.56 -0.62 -25.25
C VAL A 62 -5.00 -0.33 -23.81
N ASP A 63 -5.14 -1.37 -22.99
CA ASP A 63 -5.67 -1.26 -21.64
C ASP A 63 -4.61 -0.83 -20.61
N GLN A 64 -3.33 -0.91 -20.99
CA GLN A 64 -2.17 -0.59 -20.13
C GLN A 64 -2.20 -1.26 -18.75
N PHE A 65 -2.88 -2.42 -18.66
CA PHE A 65 -2.97 -3.19 -17.44
C PHE A 65 -1.72 -4.05 -17.29
N ASN A 66 -0.82 -3.63 -16.41
CA ASN A 66 0.37 -4.39 -16.06
C ASN A 66 0.07 -5.44 -15.00
N TYR A 67 0.71 -6.60 -15.14
CA TYR A 67 0.67 -7.69 -14.19
C TYR A 67 2.06 -8.27 -13.95
N SER A 68 2.22 -8.82 -12.75
CA SER A 68 3.32 -9.70 -12.37
C SER A 68 2.77 -10.99 -11.77
N ILE A 69 3.65 -11.95 -11.45
CA ILE A 69 3.25 -13.25 -10.93
C ILE A 69 4.03 -13.64 -9.69
N ASN A 70 3.39 -14.41 -8.80
CA ASN A 70 4.03 -15.24 -7.79
C ASN A 70 3.45 -16.65 -7.86
N VAL A 71 4.21 -17.63 -7.37
CA VAL A 71 3.76 -19.03 -7.33
C VAL A 71 3.84 -19.54 -5.89
N HIS A 72 2.79 -20.25 -5.48
CA HIS A 72 2.67 -20.78 -4.11
C HIS A 72 2.40 -22.29 -4.14
N ASN A 73 2.65 -22.95 -3.00
CA ASN A 73 2.32 -24.35 -2.77
C ASN A 73 2.89 -25.30 -3.84
N ASP A 74 4.19 -25.15 -4.16
CA ASP A 74 4.89 -25.98 -5.15
C ASP A 74 4.21 -26.02 -6.52
N GLY A 75 3.73 -24.86 -7.00
CA GLY A 75 3.09 -24.73 -8.32
C GLY A 75 1.57 -24.95 -8.33
N ASN A 76 0.96 -25.30 -7.18
CA ASN A 76 -0.49 -25.52 -7.11
C ASN A 76 -1.30 -24.21 -7.12
N THR A 77 -0.67 -23.06 -6.96
CA THR A 77 -1.38 -21.78 -6.93
C THR A 77 -0.59 -20.69 -7.63
N LEU A 78 -1.18 -20.09 -8.67
CA LEU A 78 -0.69 -18.88 -9.32
C LEU A 78 -1.36 -17.66 -8.69
N GLU A 79 -0.55 -16.71 -8.27
CA GLU A 79 -0.99 -15.37 -7.89
C GLU A 79 -0.63 -14.42 -9.02
N VAL A 80 -1.65 -13.91 -9.73
CA VAL A 80 -1.48 -12.82 -10.70
C VAL A 80 -1.72 -11.51 -9.96
N VAL A 81 -0.68 -10.68 -9.88
CA VAL A 81 -0.73 -9.40 -9.20
C VAL A 81 -0.92 -8.31 -10.24
N GLY A 82 -2.05 -7.61 -10.18
CA GLY A 82 -2.37 -6.49 -11.06
C GLY A 82 -2.79 -5.25 -10.28
N MET A 83 -2.77 -4.10 -10.97
CA MET A 83 -3.21 -2.84 -10.38
C MET A 83 -4.73 -2.84 -10.19
N CYS A 84 -5.19 -2.98 -8.95
CA CYS A 84 -6.62 -2.93 -8.61
C CYS A 84 -7.17 -1.50 -8.57
N SER A 85 -6.29 -0.52 -8.33
CA SER A 85 -6.64 0.89 -8.23
C SER A 85 -5.40 1.76 -8.45
N SER A 86 -5.58 2.95 -9.02
CA SER A 86 -4.53 3.97 -9.13
C SER A 86 -4.13 4.56 -7.77
N HIS A 87 -4.93 4.35 -6.73
CA HIS A 87 -4.72 4.88 -5.38
C HIS A 87 -3.38 4.43 -4.80
N GLY A 88 -3.05 3.13 -4.86
CA GLY A 88 -1.81 2.58 -4.31
C GLY A 88 -0.56 3.18 -4.96
N THR A 89 -0.58 3.38 -6.28
CA THR A 89 0.50 4.05 -7.01
C THR A 89 0.66 5.50 -6.58
N HIS A 90 -0.43 6.24 -6.42
CA HIS A 90 -0.36 7.63 -5.95
C HIS A 90 0.23 7.73 -4.54
N VAL A 91 -0.19 6.84 -3.62
CA VAL A 91 0.35 6.72 -2.26
C VAL A 91 1.86 6.41 -2.29
N ALA A 92 2.27 5.43 -3.08
CA ALA A 92 3.67 5.07 -3.28
C ALA A 92 4.50 6.26 -3.82
N SER A 93 3.94 7.02 -4.76
CA SER A 93 4.62 8.18 -5.34
C SER A 93 4.87 9.30 -4.33
N ILE A 94 3.90 9.59 -3.45
CA ILE A 94 4.08 10.58 -2.37
C ILE A 94 5.23 10.16 -1.44
N ALA A 95 5.28 8.86 -1.10
CA ALA A 95 6.28 8.36 -0.17
C ALA A 95 7.70 8.39 -0.76
N ALA A 96 7.89 7.88 -1.98
CA ALA A 96 9.24 7.60 -2.50
C ALA A 96 9.40 7.69 -4.03
N ALA A 97 8.56 8.44 -4.76
CA ALA A 97 8.83 8.66 -6.19
C ALA A 97 10.21 9.29 -6.44
N TYR A 98 10.86 8.89 -7.53
CA TYR A 98 12.13 9.43 -7.97
C TYR A 98 12.06 9.84 -9.44
N PHE A 99 12.40 11.10 -9.71
CA PHE A 99 12.47 11.71 -11.02
C PHE A 99 13.82 12.40 -11.17
N GLU A 100 14.74 11.79 -11.90
CA GLU A 100 16.10 12.31 -12.12
C GLU A 100 16.09 13.72 -12.74
N ASP A 101 15.29 13.90 -13.79
CA ASP A 101 15.17 15.17 -14.54
C ASP A 101 14.25 16.21 -13.85
N SER A 102 13.52 15.83 -12.81
CA SER A 102 12.55 16.71 -12.14
C SER A 102 12.49 16.45 -10.63
N PRO A 103 13.56 16.77 -9.87
CA PRO A 103 13.63 16.49 -8.44
C PRO A 103 12.49 17.15 -7.62
N GLU A 104 11.86 18.20 -8.14
CA GLU A 104 10.70 18.85 -7.54
C GLU A 104 9.45 17.96 -7.49
N LYS A 105 9.41 16.88 -8.29
CA LYS A 105 8.32 15.90 -8.33
C LYS A 105 8.58 14.67 -7.47
N ASN A 106 9.74 14.62 -6.82
CA ASN A 106 10.11 13.50 -5.97
C ASN A 106 9.14 13.33 -4.80
N GLY A 107 9.00 12.07 -4.37
CA GLY A 107 8.39 11.74 -3.09
C GLY A 107 9.27 12.23 -1.93
N ILE A 108 8.78 12.05 -0.71
CA ILE A 108 9.48 12.55 0.48
C ILE A 108 10.81 11.82 0.71
N ALA A 109 10.87 10.51 0.45
CA ALA A 109 12.07 9.69 0.58
C ALA A 109 12.38 8.91 -0.72
N PRO A 110 12.93 9.54 -1.76
CA PRO A 110 13.14 8.89 -3.07
C PRO A 110 14.14 7.73 -3.06
N GLY A 111 14.98 7.64 -2.02
CA GLY A 111 15.90 6.52 -1.81
C GLY A 111 15.28 5.31 -1.10
N ALA A 112 14.02 5.40 -0.66
CA ALA A 112 13.34 4.29 -0.02
C ALA A 112 12.78 3.31 -1.07
N GLN A 113 12.91 2.02 -0.80
CA GLN A 113 12.32 0.97 -1.63
C GLN A 113 10.88 0.68 -1.19
N ILE A 114 10.02 0.33 -2.15
CA ILE A 114 8.60 0.06 -1.93
C ILE A 114 8.31 -1.42 -2.16
N VAL A 115 7.60 -2.04 -1.20
CA VAL A 115 6.98 -3.36 -1.37
C VAL A 115 5.46 -3.17 -1.33
N SER A 116 4.80 -3.53 -2.42
CA SER A 116 3.34 -3.41 -2.55
C SER A 116 2.64 -4.67 -2.03
N PHE A 117 1.67 -4.49 -1.13
CA PHE A 117 0.75 -5.54 -0.71
C PHE A 117 -0.69 -5.12 -1.02
N THR A 118 -1.31 -5.78 -2.00
CA THR A 118 -2.72 -5.53 -2.33
C THR A 118 -3.61 -6.20 -1.29
N ILE A 119 -4.25 -5.38 -0.45
CA ILE A 119 -5.19 -5.88 0.56
C ILE A 119 -6.66 -5.81 0.12
N GLY A 120 -6.96 -5.05 -0.93
CA GLY A 120 -8.30 -4.93 -1.49
C GLY A 120 -8.69 -6.13 -2.34
N ASP A 121 -9.94 -6.58 -2.21
CA ASP A 121 -10.50 -7.65 -3.02
C ASP A 121 -11.44 -7.07 -4.08
N ASN A 122 -11.06 -7.20 -5.36
CA ASN A 122 -11.88 -6.69 -6.47
C ASN A 122 -13.28 -7.31 -6.53
N ARG A 123 -13.46 -8.53 -6.01
CA ARG A 123 -14.79 -9.18 -5.94
C ARG A 123 -15.72 -8.45 -4.96
N LEU A 124 -15.14 -7.64 -4.07
CA LEU A 124 -15.81 -6.84 -3.05
C LEU A 124 -15.59 -5.34 -3.30
N ASN A 125 -15.50 -4.89 -4.56
CA ASN A 125 -15.25 -3.49 -4.92
C ASN A 125 -13.98 -2.92 -4.24
N SER A 126 -12.90 -3.70 -4.27
CA SER A 126 -11.61 -3.42 -3.65
C SER A 126 -11.61 -3.28 -2.12
N MET A 127 -12.69 -3.62 -1.41
CA MET A 127 -12.70 -3.61 0.07
C MET A 127 -11.62 -4.53 0.63
N GLU A 128 -11.01 -4.12 1.74
CA GLU A 128 -10.07 -4.95 2.46
C GLU A 128 -10.78 -6.14 3.11
N THR A 129 -10.01 -7.21 3.34
CA THR A 129 -10.52 -8.39 4.03
C THR A 129 -9.62 -8.71 5.22
N GLY A 130 -10.19 -9.26 6.29
CA GLY A 130 -9.36 -9.75 7.40
C GLY A 130 -8.31 -10.76 6.93
N THR A 131 -8.64 -11.59 5.93
CA THR A 131 -7.71 -12.56 5.34
C THR A 131 -6.55 -11.91 4.60
N SER A 132 -6.79 -10.84 3.83
CA SER A 132 -5.73 -10.15 3.10
C SER A 132 -4.81 -9.38 4.04
N LEU A 133 -5.37 -8.74 5.06
CA LEU A 133 -4.58 -8.10 6.13
C LEU A 133 -3.69 -9.10 6.88
N VAL A 134 -4.24 -10.25 7.27
CA VAL A 134 -3.46 -11.30 7.94
C VAL A 134 -2.35 -11.83 7.04
N ARG A 135 -2.63 -12.07 5.74
CA ARG A 135 -1.60 -12.52 4.78
C ARG A 135 -0.51 -11.48 4.60
N ALA A 136 -0.86 -10.20 4.49
CA ALA A 136 0.11 -9.10 4.39
C ALA A 136 1.01 -9.05 5.63
N MET A 137 0.43 -9.14 6.84
CA MET A 137 1.20 -9.17 8.09
C MET A 137 2.14 -10.37 8.17
N ILE A 138 1.69 -11.57 7.78
CA ILE A 138 2.54 -12.78 7.74
C ILE A 138 3.73 -12.55 6.79
N GLN A 139 3.49 -12.03 5.58
CA GLN A 139 4.55 -11.74 4.61
C GLN A 139 5.55 -10.72 5.14
N VAL A 140 5.07 -9.68 5.82
CA VAL A 140 5.93 -8.69 6.48
C VAL A 140 6.79 -9.35 7.55
N MET A 141 6.20 -10.17 8.43
CA MET A 141 6.91 -10.86 9.52
C MET A 141 7.97 -11.83 8.99
N GLN A 142 7.67 -12.56 7.91
CA GLN A 142 8.61 -13.49 7.27
C GLN A 142 9.86 -12.76 6.73
N ARG A 143 9.66 -11.57 6.13
CA ARG A 143 10.74 -10.72 5.60
C ARG A 143 11.64 -10.12 6.68
N GLN A 144 11.20 -10.08 7.94
CA GLN A 144 12.03 -9.53 9.03
C GLN A 144 13.30 -10.35 9.33
N ASN A 145 13.34 -11.61 8.88
CA ASN A 145 14.46 -12.52 9.11
C ASN A 145 15.64 -12.28 8.17
N ASP A 146 15.43 -11.55 7.08
CA ASP A 146 16.44 -11.28 6.06
C ASP A 146 16.75 -9.76 6.03
N PRO A 147 18.01 -9.35 6.31
CA PRO A 147 18.40 -7.95 6.31
C PRO A 147 18.13 -7.21 5.00
N GLU A 148 18.24 -7.88 3.85
CA GLU A 148 18.07 -7.25 2.54
C GLU A 148 16.60 -6.98 2.20
N THR A 149 15.69 -7.81 2.71
CA THR A 149 14.25 -7.69 2.44
C THR A 149 13.45 -7.15 3.62
N ARG A 150 14.14 -6.74 4.69
CA ARG A 150 13.55 -6.24 5.94
C ARG A 150 12.71 -4.98 5.69
N ILE A 151 11.47 -5.01 6.20
CA ILE A 151 10.54 -3.87 6.12
C ILE A 151 10.59 -3.08 7.43
N HIS A 152 10.80 -1.77 7.34
CA HIS A 152 10.90 -0.89 8.51
C HIS A 152 9.59 -0.13 8.79
N ILE A 153 8.85 0.22 7.74
CA ILE A 153 7.69 1.10 7.80
C ILE A 153 6.54 0.46 7.03
N ILE A 154 5.34 0.47 7.63
CA ILE A 154 4.09 0.13 6.95
C ILE A 154 3.29 1.42 6.78
N ASN A 155 2.88 1.70 5.54
CA ASN A 155 1.88 2.71 5.25
C ASN A 155 0.54 2.04 4.95
N MET A 156 -0.49 2.41 5.69
CA MET A 156 -1.86 1.94 5.46
C MET A 156 -2.80 3.14 5.27
N SER A 157 -2.91 3.58 4.01
CA SER A 157 -3.92 4.54 3.56
C SER A 157 -5.25 3.84 3.24
N TYR A 158 -5.70 2.98 4.16
CA TYR A 158 -6.88 2.13 4.00
C TYR A 158 -7.46 1.86 5.39
N GLY A 159 -8.79 1.75 5.49
CA GLY A 159 -9.45 1.40 6.75
C GLY A 159 -10.91 1.81 6.77
N GLU A 160 -11.63 1.24 7.73
CA GLU A 160 -13.07 1.39 7.93
C GLU A 160 -13.34 1.68 9.42
N HIS A 161 -14.60 1.87 9.82
CA HIS A 161 -14.92 2.04 11.24
C HIS A 161 -15.12 0.71 11.97
N ALA A 162 -14.58 0.62 13.18
CA ALA A 162 -14.92 -0.44 14.13
C ALA A 162 -16.02 0.02 15.09
N HIS A 163 -16.81 -0.93 15.61
CA HIS A 163 -17.77 -0.66 16.68
C HIS A 163 -17.11 -0.43 18.05
N PHE A 164 -15.92 -0.98 18.24
CA PHE A 164 -15.13 -0.90 19.47
C PHE A 164 -13.65 -1.09 19.14
N SER A 165 -12.76 -0.43 19.89
CA SER A 165 -11.32 -0.56 19.74
C SER A 165 -10.66 -1.45 20.81
N SER A 166 -11.39 -1.84 21.85
CA SER A 166 -10.84 -2.62 22.98
C SER A 166 -10.51 -4.08 22.65
N SER A 167 -11.02 -4.63 21.55
CA SER A 167 -10.83 -6.03 21.15
C SER A 167 -10.88 -6.17 19.63
N GLY A 168 -10.12 -7.13 19.09
CA GLY A 168 -10.18 -7.48 17.69
C GLY A 168 -8.90 -8.17 17.23
N ARG A 169 -9.04 -9.36 16.62
CA ARG A 169 -7.89 -10.19 16.23
C ARG A 169 -6.93 -9.47 15.28
N ILE A 170 -7.46 -8.66 14.36
CA ILE A 170 -6.63 -7.86 13.43
C ILE A 170 -5.84 -6.80 14.19
N GLY A 171 -6.47 -6.05 15.11
CA GLY A 171 -5.78 -5.06 15.94
C GLY A 171 -4.69 -5.67 16.83
N GLU A 172 -4.95 -6.86 17.41
CA GLU A 172 -3.96 -7.61 18.18
C GLU A 172 -2.76 -8.04 17.32
N LEU A 173 -3.01 -8.51 16.09
CA LEU A 173 -1.95 -8.87 15.16
C LEU A 173 -1.14 -7.65 14.71
N MET A 174 -1.79 -6.51 14.48
CA MET A 174 -1.08 -5.25 14.19
C MET A 174 -0.19 -4.86 15.36
N ALA A 175 -0.68 -4.95 16.59
CA ALA A 175 0.12 -4.72 17.80
C ALA A 175 1.31 -5.69 17.86
N GLU A 176 1.10 -6.98 17.56
CA GLU A 176 2.17 -7.98 17.52
C GLU A 176 3.26 -7.64 16.48
N VAL A 177 2.87 -7.22 15.27
CA VAL A 177 3.82 -6.80 14.23
C VAL A 177 4.65 -5.59 14.69
N ILE A 178 4.02 -4.61 15.33
CA ILE A 178 4.73 -3.41 15.82
C ILE A 178 5.65 -3.78 16.98
N ASP A 179 5.13 -4.47 17.99
CA ASP A 179 5.80 -4.68 19.27
C ASP A 179 6.91 -5.73 19.18
N LYS A 180 6.68 -6.85 18.46
CA LYS A 180 7.67 -7.94 18.36
C LYS A 180 8.71 -7.72 17.28
N HIS A 181 8.33 -7.10 16.15
CA HIS A 181 9.23 -6.95 15.01
C HIS A 181 9.80 -5.53 14.86
N GLY A 182 9.30 -4.57 15.64
CA GLY A 182 9.82 -3.20 15.69
C GLY A 182 9.47 -2.37 14.45
N LEU A 183 8.34 -2.65 13.80
CA LEU A 183 7.89 -1.89 12.64
C LEU A 183 7.16 -0.62 13.03
N ILE A 184 7.32 0.42 12.22
CA ILE A 184 6.58 1.66 12.37
C ILE A 184 5.34 1.61 11.48
N TRP A 185 4.16 1.61 12.09
CA TRP A 185 2.91 1.58 11.37
C TRP A 185 2.31 2.98 11.28
N VAL A 186 2.12 3.46 10.05
CA VAL A 186 1.47 4.74 9.75
C VAL A 186 0.15 4.46 9.06
N ALA A 187 -0.94 5.04 9.57
CA ALA A 187 -2.27 4.91 9.02
C ALA A 187 -2.93 6.27 8.83
N SER A 188 -3.82 6.36 7.85
CA SER A 188 -4.65 7.56 7.66
C SER A 188 -5.69 7.67 8.78
N ALA A 189 -5.92 8.86 9.34
CA ALA A 189 -6.90 9.04 10.42
C ALA A 189 -8.36 8.82 9.98
N GLY A 190 -8.65 8.89 8.69
CA GLY A 190 -9.99 8.72 8.11
C GLY A 190 -10.57 10.02 7.56
N ASN A 191 -11.51 9.91 6.63
CA ASN A 191 -12.07 11.05 5.88
C ASN A 191 -13.51 11.38 6.29
N ASN A 192 -13.97 10.86 7.43
CA ASN A 192 -15.37 10.93 7.87
C ASN A 192 -15.68 12.12 8.78
N GLY A 193 -14.79 13.12 8.82
CA GLY A 193 -15.04 14.39 9.52
C GLY A 193 -16.17 15.21 8.87
N PRO A 194 -16.53 16.38 9.42
CA PRO A 194 -15.83 17.13 10.47
C PRO A 194 -16.33 16.86 11.90
N ALA A 195 -17.31 15.96 12.09
CA ALA A 195 -17.80 15.66 13.44
C ALA A 195 -16.71 15.00 14.31
N LEU A 196 -16.82 15.19 15.62
CA LEU A 196 -15.94 14.52 16.59
C LEU A 196 -16.17 13.01 16.59
N CYS A 197 -15.16 12.24 17.03
CA CYS A 197 -15.19 10.78 17.12
C CYS A 197 -15.38 10.07 15.77
N THR A 198 -14.78 10.61 14.70
CA THR A 198 -14.88 10.08 13.33
C THR A 198 -13.62 9.39 12.84
N ILE A 199 -12.61 9.22 13.70
CA ILE A 199 -11.37 8.48 13.41
C ILE A 199 -11.71 7.03 13.05
N GLY A 200 -11.08 6.51 11.99
CA GLY A 200 -11.26 5.14 11.53
C GLY A 200 -10.33 4.12 12.20
N THR A 201 -10.52 2.87 11.82
CA THR A 201 -9.70 1.72 12.20
C THR A 201 -8.98 1.16 10.98
N PRO A 202 -7.64 1.17 10.96
CA PRO A 202 -6.73 1.88 11.87
C PRO A 202 -6.77 3.41 11.69
N PRO A 203 -6.30 4.23 12.66
CA PRO A 203 -5.47 3.88 13.82
C PRO A 203 -6.22 3.52 15.12
N ASP A 204 -7.55 3.63 15.18
CA ASP A 204 -8.31 3.30 16.40
C ASP A 204 -8.39 1.76 16.60
N ILE A 205 -7.39 1.20 17.29
CA ILE A 205 -7.24 -0.22 17.62
C ILE A 205 -6.93 -0.39 19.12
N CYS A 206 -6.75 -1.63 19.57
CA CYS A 206 -6.49 -1.97 20.98
C CYS A 206 -5.15 -1.46 21.54
N THR A 207 -4.37 -0.72 20.75
CA THR A 207 -3.10 -0.13 21.13
C THR A 207 -2.91 1.25 20.49
N ASN A 208 -2.10 2.11 21.12
CA ASN A 208 -1.78 3.46 20.63
C ASN A 208 -0.42 3.52 19.90
N ASN A 209 -0.04 2.42 19.23
CA ASN A 209 1.27 2.30 18.58
C ASN A 209 1.26 2.65 17.08
N VAL A 210 0.07 2.93 16.53
CA VAL A 210 -0.10 3.37 15.14
C VAL A 210 -0.04 4.90 15.06
N ILE A 211 0.70 5.42 14.09
CA ILE A 211 0.79 6.86 13.83
C ILE A 211 -0.35 7.27 12.89
N GLY A 212 -1.25 8.12 13.36
CA GLY A 212 -2.35 8.67 12.58
C GLY A 212 -1.94 9.91 11.77
N GLY A 213 -2.02 9.85 10.44
CA GLY A 213 -1.83 10.99 9.55
C GLY A 213 -3.17 11.64 9.19
N ALA A 214 -3.34 12.93 9.51
CA ALA A 214 -4.57 13.66 9.20
C ALA A 214 -4.38 14.75 8.14
N ILE A 215 -3.30 15.54 8.20
CA ILE A 215 -3.11 16.72 7.37
C ILE A 215 -1.86 16.58 6.50
N THR A 216 -1.95 16.96 5.22
CA THR A 216 -0.80 17.07 4.31
C THR A 216 -0.95 18.24 3.35
N SER A 217 0.17 18.73 2.84
CA SER A 217 0.21 19.72 1.77
C SER A 217 0.20 19.02 0.41
N VAL A 218 -0.53 19.59 -0.55
CA VAL A 218 -0.51 19.16 -1.95
C VAL A 218 0.60 19.92 -2.70
N PRO A 219 1.47 19.25 -3.48
CA PRO A 219 2.51 19.92 -4.25
C PRO A 219 1.94 20.84 -5.34
N ASN A 220 2.47 22.06 -5.46
CA ASN A 220 1.98 23.08 -6.41
C ASN A 220 1.96 22.64 -7.90
N PHE A 221 2.74 21.64 -8.32
CA PHE A 221 2.73 21.17 -9.71
C PHE A 221 1.56 20.23 -10.04
N THR A 222 0.82 19.75 -9.03
CA THR A 222 -0.40 18.92 -9.21
C THR A 222 -1.67 19.76 -9.46
N LEU A 223 -1.54 21.09 -9.61
CA LEU A 223 -2.66 22.01 -9.82
C LEU A 223 -3.38 21.81 -11.18
N ARG A 224 -4.22 20.77 -11.28
CA ARG A 224 -5.54 20.94 -11.88
C ARG A 224 -6.46 21.45 -10.77
N ASN A 225 -7.03 22.64 -10.93
CA ASN A 225 -7.96 23.27 -9.96
C ASN A 225 -9.19 22.40 -9.59
N SER A 226 -9.38 21.23 -10.22
CA SER A 226 -10.45 20.26 -9.94
C SER A 226 -9.99 19.02 -9.17
N GLN A 227 -8.70 18.82 -8.90
CA GLN A 227 -8.18 17.69 -8.11
C GLN A 227 -7.87 18.13 -6.67
N LEU A 228 -8.91 18.57 -5.96
CA LEU A 228 -8.87 18.65 -4.50
C LEU A 228 -9.00 17.21 -3.97
N MET A 229 -7.89 16.51 -3.83
CA MET A 229 -7.91 15.22 -3.16
C MET A 229 -7.85 15.45 -1.63
N ASN A 230 -9.01 15.76 -1.07
CA ASN A 230 -9.21 15.88 0.38
C ASN A 230 -9.24 14.47 0.98
N GLY A 231 -8.08 13.95 1.37
CA GLY A 231 -8.00 12.64 2.00
C GLY A 231 -6.76 12.49 2.87
N THR A 232 -6.97 12.08 4.12
CA THR A 232 -5.93 11.60 5.05
C THR A 232 -5.06 10.49 4.45
N SER A 233 -5.56 9.82 3.39
CA SER A 233 -4.84 8.86 2.56
C SER A 233 -3.55 9.38 1.92
N MET A 234 -3.36 10.70 1.82
CA MET A 234 -2.13 11.35 1.36
C MET A 234 -1.22 11.79 2.51
N SER A 235 -1.81 12.03 3.67
CA SER A 235 -1.09 12.37 4.89
C SER A 235 -0.28 11.19 5.40
N ALA A 236 -0.85 9.98 5.37
CA ALA A 236 -0.13 8.76 5.75
C ALA A 236 1.18 8.56 4.96
N PRO A 237 1.20 8.53 3.61
CA PRO A 237 2.44 8.30 2.86
C PRO A 237 3.44 9.45 3.01
N HIS A 238 2.97 10.68 3.21
CA HIS A 238 3.84 11.80 3.51
C HIS A 238 4.60 11.59 4.84
N VAL A 239 3.86 11.15 5.87
CA VAL A 239 4.44 10.78 7.17
C VAL A 239 5.36 9.56 7.03
N SER A 240 4.99 8.53 6.27
CA SER A 240 5.85 7.36 6.03
C SER A 240 7.17 7.72 5.35
N GLY A 241 7.14 8.59 4.33
CA GLY A 241 8.36 9.07 3.70
C GLY A 241 9.22 9.90 4.65
N ALA A 242 8.61 10.75 5.48
CA ALA A 242 9.33 11.49 6.52
C ALA A 242 9.99 10.56 7.56
N VAL A 243 9.29 9.51 7.99
CA VAL A 243 9.85 8.47 8.87
C VAL A 243 11.00 7.76 8.17
N ALA A 244 10.92 7.46 6.87
CA ALA A 244 12.00 6.84 6.12
C ALA A 244 13.28 7.70 6.11
N LEU A 245 13.15 9.02 5.94
CA LEU A 245 14.28 9.95 6.05
C LEU A 245 14.90 9.92 7.45
N LEU A 246 14.06 9.97 8.49
CA LEU A 246 14.53 9.91 9.88
C LEU A 246 15.27 8.61 10.17
N LEU A 247 14.70 7.47 9.79
CA LEU A 247 15.33 6.17 9.94
C LEU A 247 16.65 6.10 9.17
N SER A 248 16.72 6.65 7.95
CA SER A 248 17.97 6.70 7.19
C SER A 248 19.08 7.44 7.95
N GLY A 249 18.76 8.56 8.61
CA GLY A 249 19.70 9.29 9.46
C GLY A 249 20.10 8.50 10.70
N LEU A 250 19.14 7.91 11.41
CA LEU A 250 19.40 7.12 12.62
C LEU A 250 20.27 5.89 12.33
N HIS A 251 20.05 5.18 11.22
CA HIS A 251 20.91 4.08 10.81
C HIS A 251 22.34 4.55 10.50
N LYS A 252 22.50 5.69 9.82
CA LYS A 252 23.82 6.24 9.50
C LYS A 252 24.62 6.63 10.74
N GLU A 253 23.95 7.22 11.73
CA GLU A 253 24.55 7.62 13.01
C GLU A 253 24.60 6.47 14.04
N ASN A 254 24.13 5.27 13.66
CA ASN A 254 24.06 4.08 14.51
C ASN A 254 23.30 4.33 15.83
N ILE A 255 22.23 5.10 15.78
CA ILE A 255 21.38 5.43 16.93
C ILE A 255 20.27 4.37 17.01
N PRO A 256 20.17 3.61 18.12
CA PRO A 256 19.10 2.64 18.29
C PRO A 256 17.75 3.36 18.44
N TYR A 257 16.72 2.80 17.81
CA TYR A 257 15.36 3.33 17.87
C TYR A 257 14.33 2.22 18.06
N SER A 258 13.12 2.62 18.43
CA SER A 258 11.94 1.77 18.54
C SER A 258 10.74 2.48 17.91
N PRO A 259 9.68 1.76 17.52
CA PRO A 259 8.45 2.41 17.04
C PRO A 259 7.91 3.45 18.02
N TYR A 260 8.01 3.17 19.32
CA TYR A 260 7.56 4.07 20.39
C TYR A 260 8.41 5.33 20.49
N SER A 261 9.74 5.21 20.37
CA SER A 261 10.62 6.37 20.43
C SER A 261 10.44 7.27 19.22
N ILE A 262 10.22 6.70 18.03
CA ILE A 262 9.94 7.47 16.82
C ILE A 262 8.59 8.19 16.94
N LYS A 263 7.52 7.48 17.31
CA LYS A 263 6.19 8.09 17.52
C LYS A 263 6.27 9.22 18.54
N ARG A 264 6.91 8.99 19.70
CA ARG A 264 7.08 9.99 20.75
C ARG A 264 7.89 11.19 20.28
N ALA A 265 8.97 10.98 19.53
CA ALA A 265 9.78 12.07 19.00
C ALA A 265 8.93 12.95 18.07
N MET A 266 8.21 12.33 17.13
CA MET A 266 7.32 13.03 16.20
C MET A 266 6.23 13.84 16.90
N GLU A 267 5.57 13.27 17.91
CA GLU A 267 4.52 13.94 18.70
C GLU A 267 5.08 15.16 19.45
N ASN A 268 6.29 15.06 20.03
CA ASN A 268 6.90 16.14 20.81
C ASN A 268 7.53 17.25 19.97
N THR A 269 7.90 16.97 18.72
CA THR A 269 8.49 17.97 17.81
C THR A 269 7.47 18.61 16.88
N ALA A 270 6.21 18.15 16.90
CA ALA A 270 5.15 18.68 16.07
C ALA A 270 4.91 20.16 16.38
N GLN A 271 4.69 20.96 15.33
CA GLN A 271 4.40 22.38 15.48
C GLN A 271 2.90 22.63 15.48
N TYR A 272 2.45 23.53 16.37
CA TYR A 272 1.06 23.92 16.44
C TYR A 272 0.50 24.34 15.07
N SER A 273 -0.64 23.76 14.71
CA SER A 273 -1.41 24.16 13.54
C SER A 273 -2.59 25.02 13.99
N PRO A 274 -2.91 26.13 13.30
CA PRO A 274 -4.14 26.89 13.56
C PRO A 274 -5.40 26.14 13.13
N ALA A 275 -5.28 24.97 12.48
CA ALA A 275 -6.39 24.06 12.23
C ALA A 275 -7.04 23.59 13.54
N GLU A 276 -8.26 23.05 13.45
CA GLU A 276 -8.98 22.55 14.62
C GLU A 276 -8.14 21.53 15.39
N VAL A 277 -8.09 21.66 16.72
CA VAL A 277 -7.23 20.84 17.59
C VAL A 277 -7.50 19.34 17.40
N PHE A 278 -8.76 18.94 17.28
CA PHE A 278 -9.14 17.54 17.06
C PHE A 278 -8.78 17.01 15.67
N SER A 279 -8.61 17.90 14.68
CA SER A 279 -8.21 17.53 13.31
C SER A 279 -6.70 17.38 13.14
N SER A 280 -5.90 17.97 14.04
CA SER A 280 -4.44 18.10 13.89
C SER A 280 -3.64 17.37 14.97
N GLY A 281 -4.26 16.94 16.07
CA GLY A 281 -3.59 16.20 17.14
C GLY A 281 -2.46 17.02 17.75
N HIS A 282 -1.23 16.50 17.72
CA HIS A 282 -0.04 17.21 18.21
C HIS A 282 0.44 18.34 17.29
N GLY A 283 -0.13 18.47 16.09
CA GLY A 283 0.21 19.51 15.12
C GLY A 283 0.86 18.98 13.85
N LEU A 284 1.56 19.86 13.12
CA LEU A 284 2.23 19.56 11.87
C LEU A 284 3.59 18.89 12.10
N LEU A 285 3.85 17.80 11.39
CA LEU A 285 5.10 17.06 11.44
C LEU A 285 6.30 17.94 11.06
N GLN A 286 7.38 17.85 11.83
CA GLN A 286 8.65 18.55 11.58
C GLN A 286 9.82 17.58 11.57
N VAL A 287 10.30 17.19 10.38
CA VAL A 287 11.38 16.18 10.26
C VAL A 287 12.74 16.71 10.72
N ARG A 288 13.02 18.00 10.49
CA ARG A 288 14.34 18.60 10.74
C ARG A 288 14.66 18.81 12.23
N ILE A 289 13.64 18.77 13.08
CA ILE A 289 13.74 19.09 14.51
C ILE A 289 13.84 17.79 15.35
N ILE A 290 13.64 16.63 14.71
CA ILE A 290 13.77 15.29 15.29
C ILE A 290 15.22 14.84 15.18
#